data_AF-A0A1S2XX41-F1
#
_entry.id   AF-A0A1S2XX41-F1
#
_cell.length_a   1.000
_cell.length_b   1.000
_cell.length_c   1.000
_cell.angle_alpha   90.00
_cell.angle_beta   90.00
_cell.angle_gamma   90.00
#
_symmetry.space_group_name_H-M   'P 1'
#
loop_
_entity.id
_entity.type
_entity.pdbx_description
1 polymer ?
#
loop_
_entity_poly.entity_id
_entity_poly.type
_entity_poly.pdbx_seq_one_letter_code
_entity_poly.pdbx_strand_id
1 'polypeptide(L)'
;MTMASFTNTFTLPRFINFNNNPSTSSSSSIPKFFTFCTPISTSSPSNASSSKTRAPTCPRAMSSSSSSSSSSSFGSRLEETIKNTVAQNPVVVYSKSWCSYSSEVKSLFKKLGYQPLVLELDEMGPQGPQLQKLLERLTGQYTVPNVFIGGKHIGGCTDTLKLYRKGELETLLSEATAKSKGG
;
A
#
# COMPACT_ATOMS: atom_id res chain seq x y z
N MET A 1 42.08 30.23 -6.45
CA MET A 1 41.95 29.74 -5.07
C MET A 1 41.20 30.78 -4.26
N THR A 2 39.88 30.65 -4.13
CA THR A 2 39.10 31.44 -3.17
C THR A 2 37.97 30.56 -2.67
N MET A 3 38.17 29.97 -1.48
CA MET A 3 37.17 29.22 -0.74
C MET A 3 36.25 30.23 -0.02
N ALA A 4 34.96 30.21 -0.32
CA ALA A 4 33.95 30.90 0.48
C ALA A 4 33.28 29.89 1.42
N SER A 5 33.74 29.89 2.67
CA SER A 5 33.14 29.12 3.76
C SER A 5 31.86 29.81 4.24
N PHE A 6 30.71 29.18 4.03
CA PHE A 6 29.47 29.55 4.71
C PHE A 6 29.31 28.67 5.95
N THR A 7 29.64 29.21 7.11
CA THR A 7 29.24 28.66 8.41
C THR A 7 27.81 29.11 8.70
N ASN A 8 26.83 28.24 8.47
CA ASN A 8 25.46 28.46 8.94
C ASN A 8 25.25 27.66 10.22
N THR A 9 25.43 28.35 11.35
CA THR A 9 25.07 27.87 12.69
C THR A 9 23.56 27.86 12.84
N PHE A 10 22.93 26.70 12.67
CA PHE A 10 21.51 26.52 12.94
C PHE A 10 21.32 26.05 14.38
N THR A 11 20.98 27.00 15.25
CA THR A 11 20.64 26.80 16.66
C THR A 11 19.32 26.02 16.78
N LEU A 12 19.35 24.82 17.37
CA LEU A 12 18.16 24.01 17.68
C LEU A 12 17.48 24.51 18.96
N PRO A 13 16.15 24.72 19.00
CA PRO A 13 15.43 24.87 20.25
C PRO A 13 15.15 23.51 20.92
N ARG A 14 15.83 23.34 22.05
CA ARG A 14 15.41 22.76 23.34
C ARG A 14 14.26 21.72 23.34
N PHE A 15 14.67 20.48 23.65
CA PHE A 15 13.87 19.34 24.09
C PHE A 15 12.78 19.70 25.11
N ILE A 16 11.55 19.23 24.87
CA ILE A 16 10.50 19.12 25.88
C ILE A 16 10.43 17.64 26.30
N ASN A 17 10.79 17.40 27.55
CA ASN A 17 10.73 16.09 28.21
C ASN A 17 9.29 15.86 28.73
N PHE A 18 8.58 14.89 28.17
CA PHE A 18 7.35 14.37 28.78
C PHE A 18 7.54 12.90 29.12
N ASN A 19 8.08 12.69 30.32
CA ASN A 19 8.00 11.45 31.05
C ASN A 19 6.60 11.33 31.66
N ASN A 20 5.81 10.31 31.28
CA ASN A 20 4.80 9.69 32.13
C ASN A 20 4.28 8.39 31.50
N ASN A 21 4.69 7.27 32.10
CA ASN A 21 4.05 5.97 32.03
C ASN A 21 3.74 5.60 33.50
N PRO A 22 2.57 5.03 33.83
CA PRO A 22 2.53 3.58 33.91
C PRO A 22 1.18 2.93 33.54
N SER A 23 1.30 1.80 32.84
CA SER A 23 0.70 0.48 33.12
C SER A 23 -0.79 0.38 33.47
N THR A 24 -1.57 -0.33 32.63
CA THR A 24 -2.47 -1.39 33.13
C THR A 24 -2.59 -2.53 32.11
N SER A 25 -2.30 -3.72 32.62
CA SER A 25 -2.41 -5.05 32.02
C SER A 25 -3.88 -5.47 31.95
N SER A 26 -4.30 -6.15 30.89
CA SER A 26 -5.48 -7.02 30.94
C SER A 26 -5.39 -8.11 29.88
N SER A 27 -5.09 -9.30 30.40
CA SER A 27 -5.13 -10.61 29.77
C SER A 27 -6.57 -11.15 29.86
N SER A 28 -7.09 -11.76 28.79
CA SER A 28 -8.20 -12.74 28.84
C SER A 28 -8.42 -13.28 27.42
N SER A 29 -8.01 -14.51 27.13
CA SER A 29 -8.67 -15.78 27.46
C SER A 29 -9.77 -16.17 26.46
N ILE A 30 -9.43 -17.28 25.80
CA ILE A 30 -10.15 -18.09 24.81
C ILE A 30 -11.53 -18.56 25.32
N PRO A 31 -12.48 -18.87 24.43
CA PRO A 31 -12.97 -20.26 24.32
C PRO A 31 -13.10 -20.69 22.85
N LYS A 32 -12.36 -21.70 22.36
CA LYS A 32 -12.76 -23.12 22.26
C LYS A 32 -14.27 -23.36 22.29
N PHE A 33 -14.87 -23.53 21.12
CA PHE A 33 -16.10 -24.32 20.98
C PHE A 33 -15.91 -25.42 19.93
N PHE A 34 -16.11 -26.64 20.42
CA PHE A 34 -16.17 -27.92 19.75
C PHE A 34 -17.34 -27.97 18.76
N THR A 35 -17.10 -28.49 17.56
CA THR A 35 -17.62 -29.78 17.03
C THR A 35 -19.13 -29.86 16.91
N PHE A 36 -19.65 -30.08 15.70
CA PHE A 36 -20.46 -31.27 15.44
C PHE A 36 -20.50 -31.62 13.95
N CYS A 37 -20.30 -32.92 13.69
CA CYS A 37 -20.45 -33.59 12.41
C CYS A 37 -21.92 -33.67 12.00
N THR A 38 -22.20 -33.59 10.70
CA THR A 38 -23.18 -34.46 10.04
C THR A 38 -22.81 -34.66 8.55
N PRO A 39 -22.61 -35.89 8.08
CA PRO A 39 -22.67 -36.21 6.66
C PRO A 39 -24.12 -36.53 6.28
N ILE A 40 -24.62 -36.01 5.15
CA ILE A 40 -25.80 -36.59 4.50
C ILE A 40 -25.45 -36.86 3.03
N SER A 41 -25.44 -38.15 2.72
CA SER A 41 -25.45 -38.71 1.38
C SER A 41 -26.88 -38.85 0.89
N THR A 42 -27.00 -39.26 -0.39
CA THR A 42 -28.21 -39.71 -1.12
C THR A 42 -29.03 -38.55 -1.72
N SER A 43 -29.52 -38.59 -2.96
CA SER A 43 -29.61 -39.63 -3.99
C SER A 43 -29.96 -38.97 -5.34
N SER A 44 -29.62 -39.67 -6.43
CA SER A 44 -29.99 -39.40 -7.83
C SER A 44 -31.50 -39.17 -8.06
N PRO A 45 -31.87 -38.59 -9.21
CA PRO A 45 -32.53 -39.45 -10.19
C PRO A 45 -32.09 -39.23 -11.65
N SER A 46 -32.14 -40.34 -12.37
CA SER A 46 -32.11 -40.52 -13.81
C SER A 46 -33.35 -39.93 -14.49
N ASN A 47 -33.18 -39.33 -15.66
CA ASN A 47 -34.15 -39.55 -16.75
C ASN A 47 -33.47 -39.45 -18.12
N ALA A 48 -33.81 -40.43 -18.95
CA ALA A 48 -33.28 -40.69 -20.27
C ALA A 48 -34.22 -40.21 -21.37
N SER A 49 -33.66 -39.80 -22.51
CA SER A 49 -34.08 -40.08 -23.91
C SER A 49 -33.66 -38.91 -24.80
N SER A 50 -32.63 -39.07 -25.65
CA SER A 50 -32.66 -39.68 -26.98
C SER A 50 -33.07 -38.71 -28.08
N SER A 51 -32.08 -38.15 -28.77
CA SER A 51 -32.17 -37.98 -30.23
C SER A 51 -30.78 -37.88 -30.85
N LYS A 52 -30.52 -38.81 -31.77
CA LYS A 52 -29.33 -39.00 -32.58
C LYS A 52 -29.17 -37.84 -33.56
N THR A 53 -27.93 -37.37 -33.76
CA THR A 53 -27.37 -37.09 -35.09
C THR A 53 -25.83 -37.05 -35.03
N ARG A 54 -25.21 -37.57 -36.10
CA ARG A 54 -23.78 -37.84 -36.27
C ARG A 54 -23.06 -36.62 -36.89
N ALA A 55 -21.86 -36.32 -36.34
CA ALA A 55 -20.58 -35.94 -36.98
C ALA A 55 -20.54 -34.67 -37.90
N PRO A 56 -19.36 -34.11 -38.30
CA PRO A 56 -17.98 -34.55 -38.06
C PRO A 56 -16.97 -33.42 -37.67
N THR A 57 -15.78 -33.84 -37.24
CA THR A 57 -14.47 -33.17 -37.34
C THR A 57 -14.29 -31.76 -36.75
N CYS A 58 -13.58 -31.65 -35.63
CA CYS A 58 -12.84 -30.43 -35.26
C CYS A 58 -11.45 -30.48 -35.92
N PRO A 59 -11.18 -29.78 -37.04
CA PRO A 59 -9.82 -29.41 -37.31
C PRO A 59 -9.48 -28.16 -36.51
N ARG A 60 -8.22 -28.13 -36.07
CA ARG A 60 -7.38 -26.92 -36.01
C ARG A 60 -7.15 -26.33 -34.62
N ALA A 61 -5.92 -26.63 -34.21
CA ALA A 61 -5.01 -25.79 -33.46
C ALA A 61 -5.27 -25.64 -31.96
N MET A 62 -4.53 -26.46 -31.20
CA MET A 62 -3.69 -25.92 -30.13
C MET A 62 -2.88 -24.75 -30.71
N SER A 63 -3.48 -23.56 -30.78
CA SER A 63 -2.73 -22.33 -30.87
C SER A 63 -2.18 -22.10 -29.48
N SER A 64 -1.03 -22.71 -29.23
CA SER A 64 0.00 -22.15 -28.37
C SER A 64 0.32 -20.73 -28.88
N SER A 65 -0.49 -19.76 -28.47
CA SER A 65 -0.05 -18.37 -28.35
C SER A 65 0.36 -18.17 -26.90
N SER A 66 1.50 -18.77 -26.58
CA SER A 66 2.44 -18.24 -25.61
C SER A 66 2.80 -16.81 -26.03
N SER A 67 1.99 -15.84 -25.62
CA SER A 67 2.38 -14.44 -25.47
C SER A 67 2.53 -14.13 -23.97
N SER A 68 3.18 -15.06 -23.24
CA SER A 68 3.41 -14.97 -21.80
C SER A 68 4.84 -14.55 -21.47
N SER A 69 5.38 -13.59 -22.21
CA SER A 69 6.74 -13.05 -21.96
C SER A 69 6.78 -11.53 -21.76
N SER A 70 5.67 -10.80 -21.94
CA SER A 70 5.62 -9.34 -21.72
C SER A 70 4.93 -8.92 -20.42
N SER A 71 3.99 -9.73 -19.91
CA SER A 71 3.20 -9.42 -18.72
C SER A 71 3.99 -9.56 -17.41
N SER A 72 4.98 -10.45 -17.36
CA SER A 72 5.90 -10.56 -16.21
C SER A 72 6.83 -9.36 -16.09
N SER A 73 7.35 -8.84 -17.21
CA SER A 73 8.26 -7.68 -17.22
C SER A 73 7.57 -6.39 -16.77
N PHE A 74 6.30 -6.20 -17.13
CA PHE A 74 5.57 -4.97 -16.80
C PHE A 74 5.36 -4.81 -15.28
N GLY A 75 4.92 -5.88 -14.60
CA GLY A 75 4.73 -5.87 -13.15
C GLY A 75 6.03 -5.58 -12.39
N SER A 76 7.13 -6.20 -12.80
CA SER A 76 8.45 -5.98 -12.19
C SER A 76 8.94 -4.53 -12.33
N ARG A 77 8.74 -3.90 -13.51
CA ARG A 77 9.10 -2.49 -13.74
C ARG A 77 8.29 -1.54 -12.87
N LEU A 78 7.00 -1.82 -12.70
CA LEU A 78 6.13 -1.00 -11.86
C LEU A 78 6.49 -1.15 -10.37
N GLU A 79 6.89 -2.34 -9.96
CA GLU A 79 7.34 -2.62 -8.60
C GLU A 79 8.62 -1.86 -8.27
N GLU A 80 9.58 -1.91 -9.20
CA GLU A 80 10.82 -1.13 -9.12
C GLU A 80 10.54 0.37 -9.09
N THR A 81 9.56 0.85 -9.87
CA THR A 81 9.12 2.25 -9.83
C THR A 81 8.62 2.63 -8.44
N ILE A 82 7.73 1.84 -7.82
CA ILE A 82 7.25 2.11 -6.44
C ILE A 82 8.42 2.17 -5.47
N LYS A 83 9.30 1.15 -5.49
CA LYS A 83 10.44 1.06 -4.57
C LYS A 83 11.37 2.26 -4.73
N ASN A 84 11.67 2.65 -5.97
CA ASN A 84 12.51 3.80 -6.27
C ASN A 84 11.83 5.10 -5.82
N THR A 85 10.55 5.30 -6.13
CA THR A 85 9.82 6.50 -5.68
C THR A 85 9.82 6.62 -4.15
N VAL A 86 9.55 5.52 -3.45
CA VAL A 86 9.50 5.47 -1.98
C VAL A 86 10.89 5.62 -1.33
N ALA A 87 11.96 5.21 -2.02
CA ALA A 87 13.34 5.39 -1.55
C ALA A 87 13.87 6.82 -1.78
N GLN A 88 13.51 7.45 -2.90
CA GLN A 88 14.01 8.77 -3.30
C GLN A 88 13.30 9.93 -2.60
N ASN A 89 12.04 9.72 -2.17
CA ASN A 89 11.23 10.77 -1.57
C ASN A 89 11.01 10.48 -0.08
N PRO A 90 11.17 11.47 0.82
CA PRO A 90 10.98 11.25 2.25
C PRO A 90 9.53 10.91 2.59
N VAL A 91 8.56 11.44 1.83
CA VAL A 91 7.13 11.18 2.00
C VAL A 91 6.48 10.97 0.64
N VAL A 92 5.77 9.86 0.48
CA VAL A 92 5.01 9.51 -0.73
C VAL A 92 3.59 9.17 -0.33
N VAL A 93 2.61 9.69 -1.08
CA VAL A 93 1.19 9.44 -0.88
C VAL A 93 0.59 9.01 -2.21
N TYR A 94 0.13 7.76 -2.27
CA TYR A 94 -0.71 7.27 -3.36
C TYR A 94 -2.17 7.59 -3.04
N SER A 95 -2.81 8.37 -3.90
CA SER A 95 -4.16 8.91 -3.68
C SER A 95 -5.06 8.76 -4.90
N LYS A 96 -6.30 9.24 -4.77
CA LYS A 96 -7.18 9.51 -5.90
C LYS A 96 -7.74 10.94 -5.80
N SER A 97 -7.88 11.61 -6.93
CA SER A 97 -8.28 13.02 -7.02
C SER A 97 -9.64 13.29 -6.36
N TRP A 98 -10.57 12.34 -6.49
CA TRP A 98 -11.95 12.43 -6.01
C TRP A 98 -12.16 11.94 -4.57
N CYS A 99 -11.12 11.49 -3.88
CA CYS A 99 -11.24 10.88 -2.55
C CYS A 99 -11.05 11.90 -1.41
N SER A 100 -12.08 12.06 -0.57
CA SER A 100 -12.05 12.96 0.59
C SER A 100 -10.97 12.59 1.63
N TYR A 101 -10.81 11.30 1.94
CA TYR A 101 -9.77 10.83 2.86
C TYR A 101 -8.36 11.12 2.37
N SER A 102 -8.15 11.11 1.04
CA SER A 102 -6.85 11.48 0.46
C SER A 102 -6.58 12.98 0.61
N SER A 103 -7.59 13.82 0.40
CA SER A 103 -7.50 15.27 0.61
C SER A 103 -7.23 15.64 2.07
N GLU A 104 -7.76 14.89 3.02
CA GLU A 104 -7.50 15.07 4.45
C GLU A 104 -6.01 14.82 4.79
N VAL A 105 -5.45 13.71 4.33
CA VAL A 105 -4.01 13.40 4.52
C VAL A 105 -3.11 14.44 3.85
N LYS A 106 -3.43 14.86 2.62
CA LYS A 106 -2.70 15.94 1.93
C LYS A 106 -2.72 17.24 2.74
N SER A 107 -3.88 17.59 3.31
CA SER A 107 -4.04 18.79 4.14
C SER A 107 -3.28 18.67 5.46
N LEU A 108 -3.22 17.48 6.07
CA LEU A 108 -2.47 17.23 7.29
C LEU A 108 -0.97 17.48 7.08
N PHE A 109 -0.38 16.91 6.03
CA PHE A 109 1.04 17.14 5.74
C PHE A 109 1.33 18.62 5.44
N LYS A 110 0.43 19.30 4.71
CA LYS A 110 0.54 20.74 4.46
C LYS A 110 0.51 21.56 5.76
N LYS A 111 -0.36 21.22 6.73
CA LYS A 111 -0.41 21.87 8.05
C LYS A 111 0.88 21.68 8.85
N LEU A 112 1.52 20.53 8.70
CA LEU A 112 2.82 20.23 9.30
C LEU A 112 4.01 20.87 8.58
N GLY A 113 3.77 21.57 7.45
CA GLY A 113 4.83 22.21 6.66
C GLY A 113 5.62 21.25 5.77
N TYR A 114 5.14 20.02 5.56
CA TYR A 114 5.77 19.04 4.67
C TYR A 114 5.09 19.01 3.31
N GLN A 115 5.87 18.81 2.25
CA GLN A 115 5.39 18.66 0.88
C GLN A 115 5.58 17.20 0.44
N PRO A 116 4.54 16.34 0.57
CA PRO A 116 4.63 14.96 0.14
C PRO A 116 4.60 14.85 -1.38
N LEU A 117 5.25 13.83 -1.94
CA LEU A 117 5.03 13.45 -3.32
C LEU A 117 3.67 12.76 -3.44
N VAL A 118 2.75 13.35 -4.20
CA VAL A 118 1.40 12.84 -4.41
C VAL A 118 1.31 12.15 -5.77
N LEU A 119 0.83 10.92 -5.79
CA LEU A 119 0.61 10.13 -7.00
C LEU A 119 -0.88 9.77 -7.11
N GLU A 120 -1.59 10.50 -7.98
CA GLU A 120 -3.02 10.30 -8.22
C GLU A 120 -3.24 9.11 -9.17
N LEU A 121 -3.67 7.98 -8.61
CA LEU A 121 -3.79 6.72 -9.35
C LEU A 121 -4.84 6.80 -10.46
N ASP A 122 -5.89 7.60 -10.30
CA ASP A 122 -6.95 7.76 -11.30
C ASP A 122 -6.53 8.58 -12.52
N GLU A 123 -5.49 9.42 -12.40
CA GLU A 123 -4.97 10.23 -13.50
C GLU A 123 -3.90 9.50 -14.33
N MET A 124 -3.39 8.37 -13.83
CA MET A 124 -2.36 7.55 -14.50
C MET A 124 -2.91 6.64 -15.63
N GLY A 125 -4.19 6.77 -15.97
CA GLY A 125 -4.85 5.99 -17.01
C GLY A 125 -4.75 4.46 -16.76
N PRO A 126 -4.31 3.65 -17.75
CA PRO A 126 -4.29 2.19 -17.62
C PRO A 126 -3.29 1.67 -16.56
N GLN A 127 -2.36 2.53 -16.10
CA GLN A 127 -1.37 2.16 -15.08
C GLN A 127 -1.89 2.25 -13.66
N GLY A 128 -2.84 3.15 -13.40
CA GLY A 128 -3.44 3.35 -12.09
C GLY A 128 -3.95 2.07 -11.42
N PRO A 129 -4.85 1.32 -12.07
CA PRO A 129 -5.39 0.07 -11.52
C PRO A 129 -4.32 -1.01 -11.29
N GLN A 130 -3.28 -1.05 -12.14
CA GLN A 130 -2.19 -2.01 -12.01
C GLN A 130 -1.30 -1.67 -10.82
N LEU A 131 -1.00 -0.37 -10.65
CA LEU A 131 -0.26 0.15 -9.52
C LEU A 131 -1.01 -0.08 -8.21
N GLN A 132 -2.34 0.11 -8.20
CA GLN A 132 -3.17 -0.15 -7.02
C GLN A 132 -3.12 -1.62 -6.59
N LYS A 133 -3.22 -2.57 -7.53
CA LYS A 133 -3.07 -4.01 -7.25
C LYS A 133 -1.67 -4.37 -6.77
N LEU A 134 -0.65 -3.68 -7.28
CA LEU A 134 0.72 -3.91 -6.87
C LEU A 134 0.99 -3.36 -5.47
N LEU A 135 0.45 -2.18 -5.14
CA LEU A 135 0.47 -1.62 -3.78
C LEU A 135 -0.21 -2.57 -2.80
N GLU A 136 -1.35 -3.15 -3.15
CA GLU A 136 -2.02 -4.18 -2.35
C GLU A 136 -1.10 -5.39 -2.11
N ARG A 137 -0.40 -5.87 -3.15
CA ARG A 137 0.56 -6.98 -2.99
C ARG A 137 1.73 -6.63 -2.07
N LEU A 138 2.28 -5.42 -2.19
CA LEU A 138 3.46 -4.99 -1.44
C LEU A 138 3.15 -4.64 0.02
N THR A 139 2.00 -4.03 0.26
CA THR A 139 1.64 -3.45 1.56
C THR A 139 0.51 -4.18 2.28
N GLY A 140 -0.21 -5.05 1.57
CA GLY A 140 -1.47 -5.63 2.04
C GLY A 140 -2.67 -4.68 1.96
N GLN A 141 -2.48 -3.44 1.47
CA GLN A 141 -3.53 -2.41 1.46
C GLN A 141 -3.90 -1.98 0.03
N TYR A 142 -5.14 -2.27 -0.37
CA TYR A 142 -5.72 -1.84 -1.64
C TYR A 142 -6.27 -0.39 -1.60
N THR A 143 -6.63 0.10 -0.42
CA THR A 143 -7.35 1.37 -0.25
C THR A 143 -6.43 2.58 -0.37
N VAL A 144 -6.97 3.65 -0.95
CA VAL A 144 -6.36 4.98 -0.90
C VAL A 144 -6.93 5.78 0.28
N PRO A 145 -6.15 6.66 0.92
CA PRO A 145 -4.74 6.92 0.65
C PRO A 145 -3.83 5.77 1.14
N ASN A 146 -2.71 5.55 0.45
CA ASN A 146 -1.63 4.65 0.89
C ASN A 146 -0.36 5.50 1.10
N VAL A 147 0.11 5.58 2.34
CA VAL A 147 1.12 6.54 2.79
C VAL A 147 2.43 5.84 3.13
N PHE A 148 3.53 6.39 2.60
CA PHE A 148 4.90 5.96 2.89
C PHE A 148 5.72 7.12 3.46
N ILE A 149 6.49 6.85 4.51
CA ILE A 149 7.41 7.80 5.15
C ILE A 149 8.76 7.13 5.36
N GLY A 150 9.84 7.73 4.89
CA GLY A 150 11.21 7.25 5.08
C GLY A 150 11.45 5.83 4.53
N GLY A 151 10.73 5.45 3.48
CA GLY A 151 10.80 4.11 2.89
C GLY A 151 9.87 3.07 3.54
N LYS A 152 9.13 3.42 4.59
CA LYS A 152 8.24 2.51 5.33
C LYS A 152 6.77 2.79 5.03
N HIS A 153 5.97 1.75 4.91
CA HIS A 153 4.51 1.85 4.78
C HIS A 153 3.89 2.18 6.13
N ILE A 154 3.09 3.25 6.17
CA ILE A 154 2.41 3.74 7.38
C ILE A 154 0.96 3.26 7.45
N GLY A 155 0.29 3.14 6.29
CA GLY A 155 -1.11 2.74 6.19
C GLY A 155 -1.98 3.79 5.53
N GLY A 156 -3.23 3.88 6.00
CA GLY A 156 -4.24 4.78 5.46
C GLY A 156 -4.38 6.12 6.18
N CYS A 157 -5.48 6.82 5.92
CA CYS A 157 -5.82 8.08 6.58
C CYS A 157 -5.92 7.90 8.10
N THR A 158 -6.66 6.87 8.54
CA THR A 158 -6.85 6.58 9.97
C THR A 158 -5.54 6.34 10.69
N ASP A 159 -4.61 5.58 10.10
CA ASP A 159 -3.32 5.25 10.73
C ASP A 159 -2.41 6.47 10.79
N THR A 160 -2.39 7.28 9.73
CA THR A 160 -1.66 8.55 9.70
C THR A 160 -2.18 9.52 10.78
N LEU A 161 -3.49 9.67 10.91
CA LEU A 161 -4.09 10.53 11.94
C LEU A 161 -3.87 10.00 13.36
N LYS A 162 -3.87 8.68 13.56
CA LYS A 162 -3.52 8.06 14.85
C LYS A 162 -2.09 8.42 15.24
N LEU A 163 -1.11 8.31 14.33
CA LEU A 163 0.27 8.69 14.60
C LEU A 163 0.42 10.18 14.87
N TYR A 164 -0.32 11.03 14.15
CA TYR A 164 -0.35 12.46 14.40
C TYR A 164 -0.84 12.77 15.82
N ARG A 165 -1.94 12.17 16.26
CA ARG A 165 -2.49 12.34 17.62
C ARG A 165 -1.55 11.83 18.71
N LYS A 166 -0.72 10.85 18.41
CA LYS A 166 0.32 10.34 19.32
C LYS A 166 1.58 11.20 19.36
N GLY A 167 1.73 12.17 18.45
CA GLY A 167 2.96 12.96 18.29
C GLY A 167 4.13 12.21 17.61
N GLU A 168 3.93 10.96 17.20
CA GLU A 168 4.96 10.12 16.57
C GLU A 168 5.18 10.48 15.09
N LEU A 169 4.18 11.05 14.43
CA LEU A 169 4.24 11.37 13.00
C LEU A 169 5.35 12.38 12.68
N GLU A 170 5.50 13.42 13.50
CA GLU A 170 6.49 14.48 13.28
C GLU A 170 7.93 13.95 13.44
N THR A 171 8.16 13.05 14.40
CA THR A 171 9.44 12.37 14.58
C THR A 171 9.82 11.58 13.33
N LEU A 172 8.90 10.77 12.81
CA LEU A 172 9.13 9.98 11.59
C LEU A 172 9.41 10.86 10.37
N LEU A 173 8.72 12.00 10.24
CA LEU A 173 8.92 12.96 9.16
C LEU A 173 10.29 13.63 9.24
N SER A 174 10.72 14.00 10.44
CA SER A 174 12.03 14.59 10.69
C SER A 174 13.15 13.61 10.31
N GLU A 175 13.06 12.36 10.78
CA GLU A 175 14.02 11.29 10.45
C GLU A 175 14.08 11.01 8.94
N ALA A 176 12.93 10.92 8.28
CA ALA A 176 12.85 10.69 6.84
C ALA A 176 13.49 11.82 6.03
N THR A 177 13.26 13.07 6.44
CA THR A 177 13.81 14.26 5.76
C THR A 177 15.31 14.38 5.98
N ALA A 178 15.83 13.99 7.15
CA ALA A 178 17.26 13.94 7.41
C ALA A 178 17.96 12.90 6.51
N LYS A 179 17.32 11.74 6.29
CA LYS A 179 17.87 10.66 5.46
C LYS A 179 17.95 11.03 3.97
N SER A 180 17.01 11.81 3.44
CA SER A 180 17.02 12.17 2.01
C SER A 180 18.02 13.27 1.64
N LYS A 181 18.55 14.03 2.61
CA LYS A 181 19.50 15.14 2.37
C LYS A 181 20.98 14.75 2.48
N GLY A 182 21.28 13.53 2.92
CA GLY A 182 22.65 13.07 3.18
C GLY A 182 23.21 12.07 2.16
N GLY A 183 22.62 12.00 0.96
CA GLY A 183 23.04 11.11 -0.13
C GLY A 183 23.86 11.83 -1.19
#